data_AF-A0A6P5X9Y3-F1
#
_entry.id   AF-A0A6P5X9Y3-F1
#
_cell.length_a   1.000
_cell.length_b   1.000
_cell.length_c   1.000
_cell.angle_alpha   90.00
_cell.angle_beta   90.00
_cell.angle_gamma   90.00
#
_symmetry.space_group_name_H-M   'P 1'
#
loop_
_entity.id
_entity.type
_entity.pdbx_description
1 polymer ?
#
loop_
_entity_poly.entity_id
_entity_poly.type
_entity_poly.pdbx_seq_one_letter_code
_entity_poly.pdbx_strand_id
1 'polypeptide(L)'
;MDAISQLEEQVNSIAGLALNTFGTLRRDAPLVTLSPYYPEPPANPMEESANFANQPKLMSAALVKAAKQFDTLVAALPSSEGGEEAQLRSITEFQAENDATGQELQKQLEAAGTISHVVKR
;
A
#
# COMPACT_ATOMS: atom_id res chain seq x y z
N MET A 1 -5.31 -9.31 3.29
CA MET A 1 -4.97 -8.70 1.99
C MET A 1 -3.46 -8.80 1.86
N ASP A 2 -2.96 -9.33 0.75
CA ASP A 2 -1.51 -9.51 0.53
C ASP A 2 -0.78 -8.17 0.39
N ALA A 3 0.51 -8.12 0.72
CA ALA A 3 1.32 -6.90 0.65
C ALA A 3 1.48 -6.39 -0.79
N ILE A 4 1.57 -7.29 -1.77
CA ILE A 4 1.65 -6.94 -3.18
C ILE A 4 0.30 -6.38 -3.67
N SER A 5 -0.82 -7.01 -3.28
CA SER A 5 -2.14 -6.48 -3.60
C SER A 5 -2.37 -5.07 -3.04
N GLN A 6 -1.90 -4.79 -1.81
CA GLN A 6 -1.97 -3.45 -1.22
C GLN A 6 -1.14 -2.43 -2.00
N LEU A 7 0.04 -2.81 -2.50
CA LEU A 7 0.85 -1.95 -3.36
C LEU A 7 0.17 -1.65 -4.69
N GLU A 8 -0.42 -2.65 -5.33
CA GLU A 8 -1.17 -2.47 -6.59
C GLU A 8 -2.35 -1.50 -6.41
N GLU A 9 -3.13 -1.67 -5.35
CA GLU A 9 -4.23 -0.75 -5.02
C GLU A 9 -3.73 0.66 -4.76
N GLN A 10 -2.61 0.80 -4.05
CA GLN A 10 -2.03 2.11 -3.75
C GLN A 10 -1.50 2.81 -5.01
N VAL A 11 -0.86 2.08 -5.93
CA VAL A 11 -0.43 2.62 -7.22
C VAL A 11 -1.63 3.09 -8.04
N ASN A 12 -2.70 2.28 -8.09
CA ASN A 12 -3.93 2.66 -8.78
C ASN A 12 -4.58 3.92 -8.16
N SER A 13 -4.57 4.03 -6.83
CA SER A 13 -5.04 5.21 -6.11
C SER A 13 -4.23 6.47 -6.46
N ILE A 14 -2.89 6.37 -6.50
CA ILE A 14 -2.01 7.48 -6.92
C ILE A 14 -2.31 7.90 -8.37
N ALA A 15 -2.47 6.94 -9.28
CA ALA A 15 -2.80 7.22 -10.67
C ALA A 15 -4.15 7.95 -10.79
N GLY A 16 -5.18 7.48 -10.09
CA GLY A 16 -6.49 8.12 -10.03
C GLY A 16 -6.43 9.53 -9.43
N LEU A 17 -5.71 9.71 -8.33
CA LEU A 17 -5.51 11.02 -7.70
C LEU A 17 -4.80 11.99 -8.65
N ALA A 18 -3.76 11.55 -9.35
CA ALA A 18 -3.03 12.37 -10.31
C ALA A 18 -3.95 12.80 -11.48
N LEU A 19 -4.63 11.85 -12.12
CA LEU A 19 -5.52 12.14 -13.25
C LEU A 19 -6.65 13.11 -12.86
N ASN A 20 -7.29 12.89 -11.71
CA ASN A 20 -8.33 13.77 -11.21
C ASN A 20 -7.80 15.16 -10.88
N THR A 21 -6.65 15.25 -10.20
CA THR A 21 -6.03 16.53 -9.84
C THR A 21 -5.71 17.36 -11.08
N PHE A 22 -4.98 16.79 -12.05
CA PHE A 22 -4.65 17.50 -13.28
C PHE A 22 -5.87 17.78 -14.17
N GLY A 23 -6.86 16.89 -14.15
CA GLY A 23 -8.14 17.09 -14.83
C GLY A 23 -8.89 18.30 -14.30
N THR A 24 -9.09 18.38 -12.98
CA THR A 24 -9.73 19.51 -12.31
C THR A 24 -8.96 20.81 -12.53
N LEU A 25 -7.63 20.80 -12.35
CA LEU A 25 -6.80 22.00 -12.53
C LEU A 25 -6.91 22.57 -13.94
N ARG A 26 -6.93 21.73 -14.98
CA ARG A 26 -7.07 22.20 -16.37
C ARG A 26 -8.48 22.69 -16.66
N ARG A 27 -9.51 22.01 -16.14
CA ARG A 27 -10.91 22.37 -16.36
C ARG A 27 -11.25 23.72 -15.71
N ASP A 28 -10.71 23.95 -14.51
CA ASP A 28 -11.06 25.09 -13.66
C ASP A 28 -10.00 26.21 -13.72
N ALA A 29 -9.03 26.13 -14.63
CA ALA A 29 -7.97 27.11 -14.76
C ALA A 29 -8.55 28.48 -15.18
N PRO A 30 -8.27 29.57 -14.43
CA PRO A 30 -8.70 30.90 -14.84
C PRO A 30 -7.96 31.36 -16.10
N LEU A 31 -8.65 32.16 -16.91
CA LEU A 31 -8.05 32.81 -18.08
C LEU A 31 -6.93 33.76 -17.63
N VAL A 32 -5.74 33.60 -18.22
CA VAL A 32 -4.63 34.53 -18.00
C VAL A 32 -4.65 35.59 -19.10
N THR A 33 -4.95 36.84 -18.74
CA THR A 33 -4.90 37.96 -19.68
C THR A 33 -3.44 38.42 -19.86
N LEU A 34 -2.92 38.31 -21.08
CA LEU A 34 -1.56 38.75 -21.42
C LEU A 34 -1.49 40.24 -21.78
N SER A 35 -2.64 40.89 -21.96
CA SER A 35 -2.77 42.31 -22.30
C SER A 35 -3.95 42.94 -21.56
N PRO A 36 -3.83 44.19 -21.08
CA PRO A 36 -4.92 44.93 -20.43
C PRO A 36 -6.15 45.18 -21.32
N TYR A 37 -6.02 45.02 -22.64
CA TYR A 37 -7.09 45.29 -23.61
C TYR A 37 -7.78 44.03 -24.14
N TYR A 38 -7.59 42.88 -23.48
CA TYR A 38 -8.26 41.66 -23.90
C TYR A 38 -9.77 41.75 -23.61
N PRO A 39 -10.66 41.53 -24.60
CA PRO A 39 -12.09 41.55 -24.37
C PRO A 39 -12.48 40.41 -23.42
N GLU A 40 -13.18 40.74 -22.33
CA GLU A 40 -13.66 39.72 -21.39
C GLU A 40 -14.72 38.83 -22.06
N PRO A 41 -14.57 37.50 -21.99
CA PRO A 41 -15.62 36.60 -22.40
C PRO A 41 -16.84 36.76 -21.47
N PRO A 42 -18.05 36.44 -21.94
CA PRO A 42 -19.25 36.51 -21.12
C PRO A 42 -19.11 35.65 -19.86
N ALA A 43 -19.43 36.23 -18.71
CA ALA A 43 -19.29 35.58 -17.41
C ALA A 43 -20.01 34.23 -17.38
N ASN A 44 -19.27 33.17 -17.06
CA ASN A 44 -19.82 31.84 -16.93
C ASN A 44 -20.29 31.65 -15.47
N PRO A 45 -21.57 31.37 -15.18
CA PRO A 45 -22.12 31.34 -13.82
C PRO A 45 -21.49 30.29 -12.88
N MET A 46 -20.62 29.42 -13.39
CA MET A 46 -19.94 28.38 -12.62
C MET A 46 -18.68 28.90 -11.88
N GLU A 47 -18.11 30.04 -12.31
CA GLU A 47 -16.83 30.56 -11.80
C GLU A 47 -16.88 31.05 -10.34
N GLU A 48 -18.04 31.54 -9.85
CA GLU A 48 -18.19 31.99 -8.46
C GLU A 48 -18.19 30.84 -7.43
N SER A 49 -18.37 29.60 -7.85
CA SER A 49 -18.55 28.45 -6.94
C SER A 49 -17.26 27.67 -6.65
N ALA A 50 -16.21 27.85 -7.45
CA ALA A 50 -14.99 27.07 -7.34
C ALA A 50 -13.97 27.80 -6.46
N ASN A 51 -13.74 27.29 -5.25
CA ASN A 51 -12.71 27.76 -4.32
C ASN A 51 -11.31 27.32 -4.81
N PHE A 52 -10.94 27.74 -6.03
CA PHE A 52 -9.75 27.32 -6.77
C PHE A 52 -8.45 27.65 -6.04
N ALA A 53 -8.45 28.64 -5.13
CA ALA A 53 -7.28 28.96 -4.32
C ALA A 53 -6.89 27.84 -3.32
N ASN A 54 -7.87 27.05 -2.86
CA ASN A 54 -7.66 26.05 -1.80
C ASN A 54 -7.68 24.60 -2.31
N GLN A 55 -8.41 24.32 -3.40
CA GLN A 55 -8.50 22.98 -4.00
C GLN A 55 -7.13 22.37 -4.41
N PRO A 56 -6.24 23.10 -5.10
CA PRO A 56 -4.93 22.58 -5.52
C PRO A 56 -4.08 22.14 -4.32
N LYS A 57 -4.16 22.89 -3.21
CA LYS A 57 -3.43 22.54 -1.98
C LYS A 57 -3.95 21.24 -1.38
N LEU A 58 -5.27 21.07 -1.27
CA LEU A 58 -5.87 19.84 -0.76
C LEU A 58 -5.55 18.63 -1.65
N MET A 59 -5.64 18.80 -2.97
CA MET A 59 -5.31 17.75 -3.93
C MET A 59 -3.82 17.36 -3.89
N SER A 60 -2.93 18.35 -3.82
CA SER A 60 -1.50 18.10 -3.66
C SER A 60 -1.17 17.39 -2.35
N ALA A 61 -1.83 17.75 -1.25
CA ALA A 61 -1.66 17.07 0.04
C ALA A 61 -2.14 15.60 -0.01
N ALA A 62 -3.25 15.34 -0.70
CA ALA A 62 -3.74 13.97 -0.91
C ALA A 62 -2.75 13.13 -1.72
N LEU A 63 -2.17 13.69 -2.79
CA LEU A 63 -1.16 13.01 -3.59
C LEU A 63 0.11 12.70 -2.79
N VAL A 64 0.62 13.68 -2.02
CA VAL A 64 1.80 13.49 -1.16
C VAL A 64 1.52 12.45 -0.08
N LYS A 65 0.34 12.46 0.52
CA LYS A 65 -0.06 11.44 1.51
C LYS A 65 -0.07 10.05 0.88
N ALA A 66 -0.63 9.91 -0.32
CA ALA A 66 -0.67 8.65 -1.03
C ALA A 66 0.75 8.14 -1.39
N ALA A 67 1.64 9.04 -1.82
CA ALA A 67 3.04 8.71 -2.07
C ALA A 67 3.76 8.20 -0.82
N LYS A 68 3.58 8.88 0.33
CA LYS A 68 4.16 8.43 1.61
C LYS A 68 3.63 7.07 2.06
N GLN A 69 2.34 6.80 1.82
CA GLN A 69 1.76 5.48 2.12
C GLN A 69 2.38 4.40 1.25
N PHE A 70 2.65 4.68 -0.02
CA PHE A 70 3.38 3.77 -0.90
C PHE A 70 4.78 3.48 -0.36
N ASP A 71 5.53 4.49 0.06
CA ASP A 71 6.87 4.30 0.65
C ASP A 71 6.83 3.41 1.90
N THR A 72 5.84 3.62 2.77
CA THR A 72 5.64 2.76 3.95
C THR A 72 5.33 1.30 3.57
N LEU A 73 4.51 1.08 2.54
CA LEU A 73 4.20 -0.27 2.05
C LEU A 73 5.43 -0.95 1.44
N VAL A 74 6.25 -0.21 0.68
CA VAL A 74 7.52 -0.71 0.14
C VAL A 74 8.50 -1.07 1.26
N ALA A 75 8.61 -0.22 2.29
CA ALA A 75 9.47 -0.48 3.43
C ALA A 75 9.02 -1.68 4.29
N ALA A 76 7.72 -2.03 4.22
CA ALA A 76 7.17 -3.19 4.91
C ALA A 76 7.34 -4.51 4.14
N LEU A 77 7.85 -4.47 2.89
CA LEU A 77 8.09 -5.69 2.13
C LEU A 77 9.17 -6.54 2.81
N PRO A 78 8.98 -7.87 2.90
CA PRO A 78 9.98 -8.76 3.44
C PRO A 78 11.27 -8.64 2.62
N SER A 79 12.39 -8.46 3.32
CA SER A 79 13.69 -8.28 2.69
C SER A 79 14.04 -9.52 1.86
N SER A 80 14.26 -9.35 0.56
CA SER A 80 14.83 -10.38 -0.30
C SER A 80 16.37 -10.36 -0.18
N GLU A 81 16.87 -10.45 1.05
CA GLU A 81 18.32 -10.48 1.28
C GLU A 81 18.85 -11.82 0.76
N GLY A 82 19.73 -11.76 -0.26
CA GLY A 82 20.28 -12.95 -0.92
C GLY A 82 19.41 -13.54 -2.05
N GLY A 83 18.30 -12.90 -2.42
CA GLY A 83 17.47 -13.29 -3.56
C GLY A 83 16.71 -14.61 -3.36
N GLU A 84 16.24 -15.19 -4.46
CA GLU A 84 15.40 -16.40 -4.46
C GLU A 84 16.13 -17.62 -3.88
N GLU A 85 17.43 -17.77 -4.17
CA GLU A 85 18.20 -18.91 -3.65
C GLU A 85 18.34 -18.90 -2.13
N ALA A 86 18.56 -17.73 -1.52
CA ALA A 86 18.62 -17.62 -0.06
C ALA A 86 17.27 -17.91 0.58
N GLN A 87 16.18 -17.43 -0.04
CA GLN A 87 14.82 -17.73 0.42
C GLN A 87 14.51 -19.23 0.34
N LEU A 88 14.87 -19.89 -0.76
CA LEU A 88 14.70 -21.34 -0.92
C LEU A 88 15.47 -22.12 0.16
N ARG A 89 16.73 -21.72 0.45
CA ARG A 89 17.52 -22.33 1.53
C ARG A 89 16.86 -22.17 2.88
N SER A 90 16.41 -20.97 3.23
CA SER A 90 15.69 -20.73 4.49
C SER A 90 14.42 -21.57 4.57
N ILE A 91 13.66 -21.72 3.48
CA ILE A 91 12.46 -22.59 3.45
C ILE A 91 12.84 -24.04 3.75
N THR A 92 13.89 -24.57 3.12
CA THR A 92 14.32 -25.96 3.37
C THR A 92 14.79 -26.19 4.79
N GLU A 93 15.48 -25.21 5.39
CA GLU A 93 15.91 -25.26 6.78
C GLU A 93 14.71 -25.24 7.74
N PHE A 94 13.76 -24.32 7.52
CA PHE A 94 12.53 -24.25 8.32
C PHE A 94 11.65 -25.50 8.19
N GLN A 95 11.67 -26.18 7.04
CA GLN A 95 10.99 -27.47 6.86
C GLN A 95 11.65 -28.55 7.70
N ALA A 96 12.98 -28.66 7.66
CA ALA A 96 13.71 -29.62 8.47
C ALA A 96 13.54 -29.39 9.98
N GLU A 97 13.53 -28.12 10.42
CA GLU A 97 13.28 -27.75 11.82
C GLU A 97 11.85 -28.09 12.26
N ASN A 98 10.85 -27.83 11.41
CA ASN A 98 9.47 -28.20 11.70
C ASN A 98 9.29 -29.72 11.82
N ASP A 99 9.90 -30.50 10.92
CA ASP A 99 9.83 -31.95 10.95
C ASP A 99 10.47 -32.51 12.23
N ALA A 100 11.62 -31.99 12.62
CA ALA A 100 12.31 -32.39 13.86
C ALA A 100 11.47 -32.02 15.10
N THR A 101 10.91 -30.81 15.13
CA THR A 101 10.03 -30.36 16.22
C THR A 101 8.76 -31.21 16.30
N GLY A 102 8.19 -31.60 15.15
CA GLY A 102 7.04 -32.51 15.07
C GLY A 102 7.34 -33.91 15.61
N GLN A 103 8.51 -34.47 15.29
CA GLN A 103 8.94 -35.76 15.83
C GLN A 103 9.14 -35.72 17.34
N GLU A 104 9.75 -34.64 17.86
CA GLU A 104 9.93 -34.47 19.30
C GLU A 104 8.58 -34.31 20.01
N LEU A 105 7.66 -33.53 19.44
CA LEU A 105 6.30 -33.40 19.96
C LEU A 105 5.57 -34.76 20.00
N GLN A 106 5.69 -35.56 18.93
CA GLN A 106 5.08 -36.89 18.87
C GLN A 106 5.63 -37.81 19.97
N LYS A 107 6.95 -37.81 20.17
CA LYS A 107 7.60 -38.60 21.22
C LYS A 107 7.14 -38.19 22.63
N GLN A 108 6.97 -36.89 22.87
CA GLN A 108 6.45 -36.39 24.14
C GLN A 108 4.98 -36.80 24.37
N LEU A 109 4.15 -36.77 23.33
CA LEU A 109 2.76 -37.23 23.39
C LEU A 109 2.66 -38.72 23.69
N GLU A 110 3.51 -39.56 23.07
CA GLU A 110 3.57 -41.00 23.36
C GLU A 110 4.02 -41.29 24.79
N ALA A 111 5.04 -40.58 25.27
CA ALA A 111 5.50 -40.70 26.65
C ALA A 111 4.41 -40.29 27.65
N ALA A 112 3.73 -39.16 27.41
CA ALA A 112 2.62 -38.69 28.23
C ALA A 112 1.42 -39.66 28.22
N GLY A 113 1.07 -40.21 27.04
CA GLY A 113 0.04 -41.23 26.90
C GLY A 113 0.37 -42.50 27.68
N THR A 114 1.63 -42.94 27.63
CA THR A 114 2.12 -44.11 28.37
C THR A 114 2.08 -43.88 29.89
N ILE A 115 2.54 -42.72 30.36
CA ILE A 115 2.48 -42.34 31.78
C ILE A 115 1.03 -42.29 32.28
N SER A 116 0.11 -41.71 31.50
CA SER A 116 -1.32 -41.69 31.84
C SER A 116 -1.90 -43.11 31.96
N HIS A 117 -1.48 -44.02 31.09
CA HIS A 117 -1.95 -45.40 31.09
C HIS A 117 -1.41 -46.22 32.27
N VAL A 118 -0.23 -45.88 32.79
CA VAL A 118 0.38 -46.48 33.98
C VAL A 118 -0.27 -45.96 35.27
N VAL A 119 -0.58 -44.67 35.35
CA VAL A 119 -1.20 -44.05 36.54
C VAL A 119 -2.68 -44.44 36.72
N LYS A 120 -3.35 -44.90 35.66
CA LYS A 120 -4.76 -45.37 35.70
C LYS A 120 -4.93 -46.86 36.07
N ARG A 121 -3.85 -47.63 36.24
CA ARG A 121 -3.90 -49.03 36.73
C ARG A 121 -3.63 -49.09 38.22
#